data_AF-X6NVT2-F1
#
_entry.id   AF-X6NVT2-F1
#
_cell.length_a   1.000
_cell.length_b   1.000
_cell.length_c   1.000
_cell.angle_alpha   90.00
_cell.angle_beta   90.00
_cell.angle_gamma   90.00
#
_symmetry.space_group_name_H-M   'P 1'
#
loop_
_entity.id
_entity.type
_entity.pdbx_description
1 polymer ?
#
loop_
_entity_poly.entity_id
_entity_poly.type
_entity_poly.pdbx_seq_one_letter_code
_entity_poly.pdbx_strand_id
1 'polypeptide(L)'
;MWDNGIINESNKSELKKTFPKTKDLKFVQLDEFFPIRSSQPNSFLNYVRQYYMTTLELKEENVLTMDFSTLPIFQEHDMLKVFPDYKCDLSLLNAKPQNETEKLQQTALRQVEQFCEKYDSKVRSWGGYGYFLGGIGHDGHIAFNFRGCDPSLGTRLVCLNYETAAQSASDFGGITYTRNKCAVTVGLSTIVYNPNVKVVIIAAGESKAPQVRDAIMLKPDQQRPASILQRVPGARFYLTQGSSLHLTDRRTEDVVLACRDLEAPVDSSLLFEVVINLALHVRKPVSQLTVQDFISQPIAKAVYIYWTSQSKPITKLTRSVHDYLVDIIEKGVSPPVGQRILHTGPHHDDIMLAYHEITPFLIQNNENWFAYVTSGFNSVTGMLFFFL
;
A
#
# COMPACT_ATOMS: atom_id res chain seq x y z
N MET A 1 -12.75 -18.32 -5.67
CA MET A 1 -12.79 -19.17 -4.45
C MET A 1 -11.77 -18.56 -3.50
N TRP A 2 -12.24 -17.79 -2.52
CA TRP A 2 -11.39 -17.14 -1.53
C TRP A 2 -11.00 -18.20 -0.50
N ASP A 3 -9.71 -18.31 -0.19
CA ASP A 3 -9.21 -19.28 0.79
C ASP A 3 -9.18 -18.62 2.17
N ASN A 4 -9.87 -19.21 3.15
CA ASN A 4 -9.92 -18.75 4.53
C ASN A 4 -8.77 -19.33 5.37
N GLY A 5 -7.65 -19.71 4.77
CA GLY A 5 -6.50 -20.31 5.47
C GLY A 5 -5.94 -19.41 6.58
N ILE A 6 -6.43 -19.61 7.81
CA ILE A 6 -5.87 -19.00 9.02
C ILE A 6 -4.59 -19.76 9.37
N ILE A 7 -3.44 -19.10 9.30
CA ILE A 7 -2.17 -19.67 9.76
C ILE A 7 -2.13 -19.55 11.29
N ASN A 8 -2.49 -20.62 12.01
CA ASN A 8 -2.41 -20.67 13.47
C ASN A 8 -0.97 -20.85 13.96
N GLU A 9 -0.68 -20.40 15.18
CA GLU A 9 0.67 -20.44 15.78
C GLU A 9 1.27 -21.85 15.90
N SER A 10 0.43 -22.89 15.99
CA SER A 10 0.88 -24.29 15.98
C SER A 10 1.66 -24.67 14.71
N ASN A 11 1.38 -24.04 13.57
CA ASN A 11 2.06 -24.30 12.30
C ASN A 11 3.45 -23.66 12.21
N LYS A 12 3.78 -22.66 13.03
CA LYS A 12 5.10 -21.98 12.97
C LYS A 12 6.26 -22.92 13.29
N SER A 13 6.05 -23.87 14.20
CA SER A 13 7.09 -24.83 14.62
C SER A 13 7.33 -25.94 13.57
N GLU A 14 6.28 -26.35 12.87
CA GLU A 14 6.37 -27.31 11.75
C GLU A 14 6.99 -26.66 10.51
N LEU A 15 6.60 -25.42 10.18
CA LEU A 15 7.17 -24.65 9.07
C LEU A 15 8.70 -24.47 9.19
N LYS A 16 9.23 -24.33 10.42
CA LYS A 16 10.69 -24.32 10.65
C LYS A 16 11.37 -25.64 10.36
N LYS A 17 10.69 -26.78 10.53
CA LYS A 17 11.23 -28.12 10.24
C LYS A 17 11.15 -28.49 8.75
N THR A 18 10.30 -27.83 7.98
CA THR A 18 10.05 -28.11 6.56
C THR A 18 10.43 -26.97 5.62
N PHE A 19 11.15 -25.94 6.09
CA PHE A 19 11.57 -24.84 5.21
C PHE A 19 12.46 -25.39 4.09
N PRO A 20 12.15 -25.11 2.82
CA PRO A 20 12.89 -25.69 1.70
C PRO A 20 14.35 -25.22 1.72
N LYS A 21 15.25 -26.04 1.18
CA LYS A 21 16.64 -25.62 0.96
C LYS A 21 16.65 -24.51 -0.10
N THR A 22 17.08 -23.31 0.28
CA THR A 22 17.02 -22.12 -0.58
C THR A 22 18.33 -21.76 -1.27
N LYS A 23 19.45 -22.39 -0.90
CA LYS A 23 20.80 -22.07 -1.41
C LYS A 23 20.98 -22.09 -2.93
N ASP A 24 20.17 -22.90 -3.62
CA ASP A 24 20.22 -23.06 -5.08
C ASP A 24 19.15 -22.23 -5.81
N LEU A 25 18.36 -21.43 -5.06
CA LEU A 25 17.45 -20.45 -5.66
C LEU A 25 18.24 -19.35 -6.34
N LYS A 26 17.70 -18.89 -7.47
CA LYS A 26 18.16 -17.67 -8.13
C LYS A 26 17.37 -16.48 -7.61
N PHE A 27 18.06 -15.46 -7.16
CA PHE A 27 17.49 -14.22 -6.67
C PHE A 27 17.73 -13.11 -7.68
N VAL A 28 16.70 -12.29 -7.91
CA VAL A 28 16.78 -11.11 -8.78
C VAL A 28 16.34 -9.91 -7.96
N GLN A 29 17.23 -8.93 -7.80
CA GLN A 29 16.89 -7.66 -7.16
C GLN A 29 15.84 -6.91 -8.00
N LEU A 30 14.83 -6.36 -7.32
CA LEU A 30 13.69 -5.72 -7.97
C LEU A 30 13.98 -4.27 -8.35
N ASP A 31 14.61 -3.53 -7.43
CA ASP A 31 14.78 -2.10 -7.54
C ASP A 31 16.10 -1.66 -6.90
N GLU A 32 16.57 -0.47 -7.28
CA GLU A 32 17.63 0.25 -6.58
C GLU A 32 17.47 1.75 -6.79
N PHE A 33 17.79 2.56 -5.78
CA PHE A 33 17.82 4.01 -5.96
C PHE A 33 18.98 4.42 -6.86
N PHE A 34 18.83 5.53 -7.56
CA PHE A 34 19.90 6.06 -8.39
C PHE A 34 19.90 7.60 -8.39
N PRO A 35 21.05 8.25 -8.21
CA PRO A 35 22.35 7.68 -7.84
C PRO A 35 22.40 7.25 -6.36
N ILE A 36 23.00 6.10 -6.09
CA ILE A 36 23.34 5.64 -4.74
C ILE A 36 24.61 4.78 -4.78
N ARG A 37 25.49 4.93 -3.78
CA ARG A 37 26.67 4.06 -3.66
C ARG A 37 26.25 2.69 -3.15
N SER A 38 26.82 1.62 -3.70
CA SER A 38 26.56 0.23 -3.28
C SER A 38 26.92 -0.06 -1.82
N SER A 39 27.75 0.78 -1.19
CA SER A 39 28.12 0.69 0.21
C SER A 39 27.22 1.50 1.16
N GLN A 40 26.21 2.22 0.63
CA GLN A 40 25.25 2.95 1.46
C GLN A 40 24.42 1.95 2.27
N PRO A 41 24.34 2.08 3.61
CA PRO A 41 23.58 1.16 4.45
C PRO A 41 22.10 1.04 4.05
N ASN A 42 21.52 2.15 3.58
CA ASN A 42 20.11 2.24 3.21
C ASN A 42 19.86 1.93 1.72
N SER A 43 20.87 1.44 0.97
CA SER A 43 20.65 0.94 -0.39
C SER A 43 19.93 -0.41 -0.37
N PHE A 44 19.14 -0.67 -1.40
CA PHE A 44 18.46 -1.96 -1.51
C PHE A 44 19.45 -3.11 -1.73
N LEU A 45 20.56 -2.85 -2.41
CA LEU A 45 21.66 -3.79 -2.59
C LEU A 45 22.29 -4.19 -1.26
N ASN A 46 22.55 -3.23 -0.37
CA ASN A 46 23.05 -3.54 0.97
C ASN A 46 22.03 -4.37 1.75
N TYR A 47 20.74 -4.02 1.67
CA TYR A 47 19.67 -4.78 2.30
C TYR A 47 19.59 -6.24 1.77
N VAL A 48 19.67 -6.43 0.45
CA VAL A 48 19.69 -7.76 -0.19
C VAL A 48 20.87 -8.58 0.31
N ARG A 49 22.07 -8.01 0.32
CA ARG A 49 23.29 -8.69 0.79
C ARG A 49 23.20 -9.05 2.27
N GLN A 50 22.76 -8.12 3.11
CA GLN A 50 22.74 -8.31 4.56
C GLN A 50 21.64 -9.28 5.00
N TYR A 51 20.43 -9.11 4.47
CA TYR A 51 19.26 -9.83 4.97
C TYR A 51 18.87 -11.01 4.09
N TYR A 52 18.74 -10.83 2.77
CA TYR A 52 18.21 -11.91 1.92
C TYR A 52 19.24 -12.98 1.62
N MET A 53 20.46 -12.60 1.23
CA MET A 53 21.52 -13.57 0.95
C MET A 53 21.88 -14.40 2.19
N THR A 54 21.99 -13.75 3.35
CA THR A 54 22.25 -14.42 4.63
C THR A 54 21.09 -15.32 5.05
N THR A 55 19.85 -14.82 5.04
CA THR A 55 18.68 -15.57 5.54
C THR A 55 18.33 -16.75 4.65
N LEU A 56 18.52 -16.62 3.33
CA LEU A 56 18.20 -17.66 2.35
C LEU A 56 19.44 -18.49 1.94
N GLU A 57 20.60 -18.25 2.55
CA GLU A 57 21.87 -18.92 2.27
C GLU A 57 22.22 -18.93 0.76
N LEU A 58 21.94 -17.82 0.07
CA LEU A 58 22.11 -17.71 -1.38
C LEU A 58 23.59 -17.64 -1.74
N LYS A 59 23.97 -18.37 -2.79
CA LYS A 59 25.31 -18.26 -3.40
C LYS A 59 25.39 -17.02 -4.27
N GLU A 60 26.51 -16.32 -4.25
CA GLU A 60 26.72 -15.06 -5.01
C GLU A 60 26.39 -15.22 -6.50
N GLU A 61 26.79 -16.34 -7.12
CA GLU A 61 26.53 -16.61 -8.55
C GLU A 61 25.04 -16.76 -8.90
N ASN A 62 24.19 -17.00 -7.90
CA ASN A 62 22.75 -17.11 -8.03
C ASN A 62 22.01 -15.80 -7.75
N VAL A 63 22.72 -14.72 -7.40
CA VAL A 63 22.12 -13.42 -7.08
C VAL A 63 22.42 -12.44 -8.22
N LEU A 64 21.36 -11.95 -8.86
CA LEU A 64 21.46 -10.85 -9.82
C LEU A 64 21.14 -9.54 -9.10
N THR A 65 22.12 -8.66 -9.03
CA THR A 65 22.08 -7.40 -8.26
C THR A 65 22.13 -6.18 -9.17
N MET A 66 21.60 -5.06 -8.66
CA MET A 66 21.69 -3.75 -9.31
C MET A 66 22.89 -2.97 -8.77
N ASP A 67 24.11 -3.46 -9.02
CA ASP A 67 25.35 -2.84 -8.54
C ASP A 67 25.94 -1.87 -9.59
N PHE A 68 25.52 -0.61 -9.51
CA PHE A 68 25.98 0.42 -10.46
C PHE A 68 27.45 0.79 -10.30
N SER A 69 28.11 0.44 -9.19
CA SER A 69 29.55 0.70 -9.04
C SER A 69 30.36 0.02 -10.15
N THR A 70 29.84 -1.07 -10.73
CA THR A 70 30.49 -1.82 -11.82
C THR A 70 30.47 -1.11 -13.18
N LEU A 71 29.71 -0.03 -13.34
CA LEU A 71 29.66 0.71 -14.61
C LEU A 71 30.98 1.45 -14.87
N PRO A 72 31.49 1.48 -16.12
CA PRO A 72 32.76 2.12 -16.46
C PRO A 72 32.89 3.56 -15.92
N ILE A 73 31.82 4.36 -16.00
CA ILE A 73 31.84 5.73 -15.52
C ILE A 73 32.15 5.83 -14.02
N PHE A 74 31.72 4.85 -13.21
CA PHE A 74 31.91 4.82 -11.76
C PHE A 74 33.19 4.10 -11.33
N GLN A 75 33.90 3.46 -12.27
CA GLN A 75 35.26 2.98 -12.08
C GLN A 75 36.28 4.11 -12.27
N GLU A 76 35.97 5.09 -13.11
CA GLU A 76 36.85 6.23 -13.42
C GLU A 76 36.53 7.48 -12.57
N HIS A 77 35.29 7.63 -12.13
CA HIS A 77 34.83 8.81 -11.40
C HIS A 77 33.99 8.43 -10.18
N ASP A 78 34.19 9.14 -9.08
CA ASP A 78 33.31 8.99 -7.91
C ASP A 78 31.87 9.41 -8.25
N MET A 79 30.89 8.68 -7.74
CA MET A 79 29.47 8.95 -8.01
C MET A 79 29.03 10.37 -7.61
N LEU A 80 29.57 10.95 -6.54
CA LEU A 80 29.26 12.34 -6.13
C LEU A 80 29.90 13.38 -7.05
N LYS A 81 30.97 13.02 -7.75
CA LYS A 81 31.55 13.87 -8.80
C LYS A 81 30.63 13.92 -10.01
N VAL A 82 30.05 12.78 -10.38
CA VAL A 82 29.11 12.68 -11.52
C VAL A 82 27.74 13.28 -11.15
N PHE A 83 27.21 12.94 -9.97
CA PHE A 83 25.92 13.41 -9.48
C PHE A 83 26.06 14.13 -8.13
N PRO A 84 26.42 15.42 -8.15
CA PRO A 84 26.39 16.26 -6.95
C PRO A 84 25.01 16.24 -6.29
N ASP A 85 24.97 16.23 -4.95
CA ASP A 85 23.76 16.12 -4.13
C ASP A 85 22.86 14.91 -4.43
N TYR A 86 23.37 13.89 -5.13
CA TYR A 86 22.60 12.74 -5.62
C TYR A 86 21.41 13.13 -6.51
N LYS A 87 21.45 14.28 -7.18
CA LYS A 87 20.38 14.73 -8.08
C LYS A 87 20.45 13.97 -9.40
N CYS A 88 19.32 13.46 -9.85
CA CYS A 88 19.18 12.76 -11.12
C CYS A 88 18.17 13.48 -11.99
N ASP A 89 18.60 13.94 -13.17
CA ASP A 89 17.74 14.54 -14.18
C ASP A 89 17.73 13.69 -15.45
N LEU A 90 16.61 13.01 -15.70
CA LEU A 90 16.45 12.16 -16.88
C LEU A 90 16.31 12.94 -18.18
N SER A 91 16.01 14.24 -18.14
CA SER A 91 15.93 15.08 -19.34
C SER A 91 17.27 15.15 -20.09
N LEU A 92 18.38 14.96 -19.36
CA LEU A 92 19.73 14.93 -19.92
C LEU A 92 19.95 13.79 -20.91
N LEU A 93 19.14 12.73 -20.91
CA LEU A 93 19.24 11.68 -21.94
C LEU A 93 18.98 12.23 -23.36
N ASN A 94 18.09 13.22 -23.46
CA ASN A 94 17.63 13.81 -24.72
C ASN A 94 18.18 15.22 -24.96
N ALA A 95 18.74 15.88 -23.94
CA ALA A 95 19.30 17.22 -24.06
C ALA A 95 20.75 17.21 -24.58
N LYS A 96 21.20 18.33 -25.14
CA LYS A 96 22.62 18.57 -25.41
C LYS A 96 23.29 19.04 -24.11
N PRO A 97 24.32 18.34 -23.60
CA PRO A 97 24.99 18.76 -22.36
C PRO A 97 25.67 20.11 -22.55
N GLN A 98 25.54 20.98 -21.56
CA GLN A 98 26.07 22.36 -21.54
C GLN A 98 27.44 22.47 -20.89
N ASN A 99 27.81 21.49 -20.05
CA ASN A 99 29.06 21.46 -19.31
C ASN A 99 29.57 20.02 -19.14
N GLU A 100 30.80 19.87 -18.66
CA GLU A 100 31.41 18.55 -18.48
C GLU A 100 30.65 17.70 -17.44
N THR A 101 30.08 18.29 -16.40
CA THR A 101 29.27 17.55 -15.41
C THR A 101 28.04 16.91 -16.07
N GLU A 102 27.27 17.67 -16.86
CA GLU A 102 26.11 17.15 -17.60
C GLU A 102 26.53 16.08 -18.62
N LYS A 103 27.71 16.20 -19.22
CA LYS A 103 28.25 15.19 -20.13
C LYS A 103 28.58 13.88 -19.40
N LEU A 104 29.17 13.95 -18.20
CA LEU A 104 29.40 12.79 -17.34
C LEU A 104 28.08 12.16 -16.88
N GLN A 105 27.10 12.99 -16.47
CA GLN A 105 25.76 12.54 -16.07
C GLN A 105 25.04 11.84 -17.23
N GLN A 106 25.00 12.46 -18.41
CA GLN A 106 24.40 11.86 -19.61
C GLN A 106 25.08 10.53 -19.96
N THR A 107 26.42 10.46 -19.87
CA THR A 107 27.17 9.22 -20.09
C THR A 107 26.76 8.14 -19.08
N ALA A 108 26.66 8.49 -17.80
CA ALA A 108 26.23 7.57 -16.76
C ALA A 108 24.79 7.08 -16.98
N LEU A 109 23.86 7.97 -17.31
CA LEU A 109 22.46 7.62 -17.57
C LEU A 109 22.34 6.63 -18.74
N ARG A 110 23.08 6.84 -19.84
CA ARG A 110 23.11 5.90 -20.97
C ARG A 110 23.72 4.54 -20.62
N GLN A 111 24.75 4.52 -19.77
CA GLN A 111 25.30 3.27 -19.26
C GLN A 111 24.29 2.53 -18.36
N VAL A 112 23.47 3.26 -17.59
CA VAL A 112 22.38 2.68 -16.81
C VAL A 112 21.27 2.14 -17.72
N GLU A 113 20.90 2.81 -18.81
CA GLU A 113 19.94 2.26 -19.79
C GLU A 113 20.44 0.93 -20.38
N GLN A 114 21.70 0.87 -20.80
CA GLN A 114 22.33 -0.36 -21.30
C GLN A 114 22.41 -1.45 -20.21
N PHE A 115 22.66 -1.05 -18.96
CA PHE A 115 22.62 -1.97 -17.82
C PHE A 115 21.22 -2.59 -17.67
N CYS A 116 20.16 -1.78 -17.75
CA CYS A 116 18.79 -2.24 -17.63
C CYS A 116 18.42 -3.27 -18.71
N GLU A 117 18.81 -3.03 -19.97
CA GLU A 117 18.60 -3.98 -21.07
C GLU A 117 19.33 -5.32 -20.83
N LYS A 118 20.58 -5.26 -20.37
CA LYS A 118 21.37 -6.46 -20.01
C LYS A 118 20.76 -7.19 -18.82
N TYR A 119 20.27 -6.45 -17.83
CA TYR A 119 19.61 -6.98 -16.64
C TYR A 119 18.37 -7.78 -17.03
N ASP A 120 17.47 -7.19 -17.83
CA ASP A 120 16.29 -7.87 -18.36
C ASP A 120 16.64 -9.11 -19.18
N SER A 121 17.64 -9.00 -20.05
CA SER A 121 18.12 -10.13 -20.85
C SER A 121 18.63 -11.28 -19.96
N LYS A 122 19.33 -10.94 -18.87
CA LYS A 122 19.80 -11.93 -17.89
C LYS A 122 18.65 -12.58 -17.14
N VAL A 123 17.66 -11.80 -16.67
CA VAL A 123 16.44 -12.33 -16.03
C VAL A 123 15.71 -13.30 -16.97
N ARG A 124 15.53 -12.93 -18.25
CA ARG A 124 14.91 -13.80 -19.26
C ARG A 124 15.74 -15.04 -19.55
N SER A 125 17.07 -14.95 -19.57
CA SER A 125 17.97 -16.12 -19.71
C SER A 125 17.85 -17.11 -18.54
N TRP A 126 17.38 -16.64 -17.38
CA TRP A 126 17.06 -17.49 -16.23
C TRP A 126 15.65 -18.06 -16.27
N GLY A 127 14.87 -17.77 -17.32
CA GLY A 127 13.48 -18.20 -17.48
C GLY A 127 12.45 -17.18 -16.94
N GLY A 128 12.89 -16.00 -16.51
CA GLY A 128 12.05 -15.03 -15.81
C GLY A 128 11.79 -15.40 -14.34
N TYR A 129 10.92 -14.63 -13.69
CA TYR A 129 10.55 -14.91 -12.30
C TYR A 129 9.75 -16.21 -12.20
N GLY A 130 10.18 -17.13 -11.33
CA GLY A 130 9.34 -18.25 -10.90
C GLY A 130 8.38 -17.84 -9.77
N TYR A 131 8.84 -16.94 -8.91
CA TYR A 131 8.11 -16.40 -7.77
C TYR A 131 8.44 -14.91 -7.64
N PHE A 132 7.43 -14.08 -7.42
CA PHE A 132 7.55 -12.65 -7.15
C PHE A 132 6.80 -12.34 -5.87
N LEU A 133 7.45 -11.60 -4.96
CA LEU A 133 6.84 -11.10 -3.74
C LEU A 133 6.96 -9.58 -3.73
N GLY A 134 5.84 -8.89 -3.51
CA GLY A 134 5.85 -7.43 -3.43
C GLY A 134 4.66 -6.89 -2.64
N GLY A 135 4.65 -5.57 -2.48
CA GLY A 135 3.51 -4.83 -1.98
C GLY A 135 2.76 -4.10 -3.09
N ILE A 136 1.72 -3.36 -2.70
CA ILE A 136 1.03 -2.41 -3.57
C ILE A 136 1.20 -0.98 -3.06
N GLY A 137 1.63 -0.09 -3.95
CA GLY A 137 1.80 1.33 -3.70
C GLY A 137 0.49 2.08 -3.47
N HIS A 138 0.57 3.31 -2.95
CA HIS A 138 -0.59 4.20 -2.77
C HIS A 138 -1.24 4.62 -4.10
N ASP A 139 -0.54 4.52 -5.23
CA ASP A 139 -1.07 4.78 -6.56
C ASP A 139 -1.39 3.50 -7.34
N GLY A 140 -1.23 2.32 -6.71
CA GLY A 140 -1.40 1.01 -7.33
C GLY A 140 -0.14 0.46 -8.00
N HIS A 141 1.03 1.06 -7.76
CA HIS A 141 2.30 0.54 -8.29
C HIS A 141 2.71 -0.82 -7.70
N ILE A 142 3.51 -1.55 -8.49
CA ILE A 142 4.28 -2.72 -8.08
C ILE A 142 5.75 -2.40 -8.39
N ALA A 143 6.66 -2.64 -7.43
CA ALA A 143 8.02 -2.10 -7.51
C ALA A 143 7.94 -0.56 -7.71
N PHE A 144 8.76 0.08 -8.55
CA PHE A 144 8.56 1.49 -8.93
C PHE A 144 7.81 1.68 -10.26
N ASN A 145 6.90 0.77 -10.61
CA ASN A 145 6.03 0.92 -11.78
C ASN A 145 4.80 1.76 -11.45
N PHE A 146 4.97 3.07 -11.44
CA PHE A 146 3.95 4.07 -11.07
C PHE A 146 2.74 4.11 -12.00
N ARG A 147 1.66 4.73 -11.50
CA ARG A 147 0.47 5.06 -12.29
C ARG A 147 0.85 5.73 -13.61
N GLY A 148 0.28 5.23 -14.71
CA GLY A 148 0.52 5.74 -16.06
C GLY A 148 1.74 5.13 -16.75
N CYS A 149 2.46 4.20 -16.10
CA CYS A 149 3.53 3.48 -16.78
C CYS A 149 2.98 2.54 -17.87
N ASP A 150 3.74 2.38 -18.94
CA ASP A 150 3.41 1.41 -19.97
C ASP A 150 3.78 -0.01 -19.49
N PRO A 151 2.82 -0.96 -19.41
CA PRO A 151 3.05 -2.31 -18.92
C PRO A 151 3.96 -3.15 -19.81
N SER A 152 4.23 -2.71 -21.05
CA SER A 152 5.17 -3.37 -21.95
C SER A 152 6.64 -3.11 -21.59
N LEU A 153 6.90 -2.06 -20.81
CA LEU A 153 8.25 -1.66 -20.44
C LEU A 153 8.92 -2.69 -19.53
N GLY A 154 10.19 -2.92 -19.84
CA GLY A 154 11.11 -3.73 -19.06
C GLY A 154 11.77 -2.95 -17.93
N THR A 155 12.89 -3.48 -17.44
CA THR A 155 13.73 -2.80 -16.45
C THR A 155 14.17 -1.44 -16.99
N ARG A 156 14.06 -0.38 -16.17
CA ARG A 156 14.38 0.98 -16.59
C ARG A 156 14.66 1.91 -15.42
N LEU A 157 15.25 3.04 -15.75
CA LEU A 157 15.39 4.18 -14.84
C LEU A 157 14.09 5.01 -14.82
N VAL A 158 13.63 5.39 -13.62
CA VAL A 158 12.41 6.17 -13.40
C VAL A 158 12.65 7.32 -12.43
N CYS A 159 11.97 8.45 -12.64
CA CYS A 159 11.88 9.49 -11.62
C CYS A 159 10.88 9.05 -10.54
N LEU A 160 11.24 9.23 -9.27
CA LEU A 160 10.31 8.99 -8.17
C LEU A 160 9.19 10.03 -8.19
N ASN A 161 7.94 9.60 -8.05
CA ASN A 161 6.84 10.54 -7.79
C ASN A 161 6.93 11.08 -6.34
N TYR A 162 6.31 12.23 -6.07
CA TYR A 162 6.42 12.90 -4.77
C TYR A 162 5.93 12.00 -3.62
N GLU A 163 4.83 11.29 -3.82
CA GLU A 163 4.21 10.43 -2.81
C GLU A 163 5.11 9.25 -2.44
N THR A 164 5.76 8.61 -3.42
CA THR A 164 6.73 7.52 -3.21
C THR A 164 8.01 8.05 -2.58
N ALA A 165 8.49 9.22 -3.01
CA ALA A 165 9.63 9.88 -2.38
C ALA A 165 9.34 10.22 -0.91
N ALA A 166 8.10 10.62 -0.58
CA ALA A 166 7.65 10.87 0.79
C ALA A 166 7.56 9.58 1.63
N GLN A 167 7.06 8.48 1.06
CA GLN A 167 7.05 7.19 1.76
C GLN A 167 8.47 6.67 2.02
N SER A 168 9.34 6.77 1.02
CA SER A 168 10.74 6.35 1.13
C SER A 168 11.57 7.31 1.97
N ALA A 169 11.08 8.53 2.27
CA ALA A 169 11.86 9.54 2.97
C ALA A 169 12.41 9.06 4.31
N SER A 170 11.64 8.26 5.05
CA SER A 170 12.06 7.69 6.32
C SER A 170 13.31 6.80 6.18
N ASP A 171 13.35 5.98 5.14
CA ASP A 171 14.48 5.09 4.83
C ASP A 171 15.74 5.86 4.38
N PHE A 172 15.59 7.11 3.93
CA PHE A 172 16.69 7.91 3.37
C PHE A 172 17.08 9.12 4.22
N GLY A 173 16.56 9.24 5.45
CA GLY A 173 16.89 10.36 6.35
C GLY A 173 16.22 11.68 5.97
N GLY A 174 15.11 11.63 5.22
CA GLY A 174 14.25 12.77 4.93
C GLY A 174 13.92 12.97 3.45
N ILE A 175 12.84 13.73 3.19
CA ILE A 175 12.33 14.03 1.84
C ILE A 175 13.33 14.79 0.98
N THR A 176 14.19 15.59 1.60
CA THR A 176 15.28 16.31 0.93
C THR A 176 16.25 15.38 0.23
N TYR A 177 16.42 14.15 0.74
CA TYR A 177 17.32 13.15 0.19
C TYR A 177 16.65 12.18 -0.80
N THR A 178 15.32 12.23 -0.97
CA THR A 178 14.58 11.34 -1.89
C THR A 178 13.96 12.08 -3.09
N ARG A 179 13.58 13.36 -2.94
CA ARG A 179 12.78 14.09 -3.95
C ARG A 179 13.46 14.26 -5.32
N ASN A 180 14.79 14.30 -5.36
CA ASN A 180 15.55 14.52 -6.60
C ASN A 180 16.30 13.27 -7.07
N LYS A 181 15.98 12.10 -6.51
CA LYS A 181 16.57 10.83 -6.93
C LYS A 181 15.67 10.14 -7.96
N CYS A 182 16.33 9.38 -8.81
CA CYS A 182 15.69 8.37 -9.63
C CYS A 182 15.73 7.01 -8.91
N ALA A 183 15.12 6.01 -9.51
CA ALA A 183 15.32 4.61 -9.17
C ALA A 183 15.39 3.78 -10.45
N VAL A 184 16.15 2.70 -10.44
CA VAL A 184 16.02 1.63 -11.42
C VAL A 184 15.01 0.63 -10.88
N THR A 185 14.11 0.18 -11.74
CA THR A 185 13.04 -0.75 -11.38
C THR A 185 12.89 -1.82 -12.44
N VAL A 186 12.60 -3.05 -12.02
CA VAL A 186 12.18 -4.10 -12.94
C VAL A 186 10.83 -3.76 -13.54
N GLY A 187 10.70 -3.95 -14.85
CA GLY A 187 9.46 -3.64 -15.56
C GLY A 187 8.35 -4.63 -15.25
N LEU A 188 7.09 -4.19 -15.41
CA LEU A 188 5.94 -5.08 -15.32
C LEU A 188 6.04 -6.23 -16.33
N SER A 189 6.53 -5.97 -17.55
CA SER A 189 6.72 -7.01 -18.56
C SER A 189 7.79 -8.04 -18.17
N THR A 190 8.81 -7.62 -17.40
CA THR A 190 9.83 -8.51 -16.84
C THR A 190 9.26 -9.37 -15.72
N ILE A 191 8.45 -8.79 -14.82
CA ILE A 191 7.78 -9.51 -13.73
C ILE A 191 6.88 -10.61 -14.27
N VAL A 192 6.06 -10.31 -15.28
CA VAL A 192 5.07 -11.24 -15.84
C VAL A 192 5.59 -12.04 -17.06
N TYR A 193 6.89 -11.95 -17.37
CA TYR A 193 7.49 -12.61 -18.54
C TYR A 193 7.24 -14.12 -18.54
N ASN A 194 7.40 -14.76 -17.37
CA ASN A 194 7.10 -16.18 -17.21
C ASN A 194 5.58 -16.37 -17.00
N PRO A 195 4.87 -17.05 -17.91
CA PRO A 195 3.41 -17.24 -17.78
C PRO A 195 3.01 -18.05 -16.53
N ASN A 196 3.95 -18.81 -15.95
CA ASN A 196 3.73 -19.64 -14.77
C ASN A 196 4.16 -18.98 -13.45
N VAL A 197 4.61 -17.72 -13.48
CA VAL A 197 5.06 -16.99 -12.30
C VAL A 197 3.98 -17.01 -11.21
N LYS A 198 4.43 -17.25 -9.97
CA LYS A 198 3.60 -17.07 -8.77
C LYS A 198 3.87 -15.67 -8.24
N VAL A 199 2.85 -14.81 -8.27
CA VAL A 199 2.97 -13.43 -7.80
C VAL A 199 2.21 -13.33 -6.50
N VAL A 200 2.87 -12.91 -5.43
CA VAL A 200 2.26 -12.67 -4.13
C VAL A 200 2.35 -11.18 -3.85
N ILE A 201 1.19 -10.54 -3.77
CA ILE A 201 1.06 -9.14 -3.34
C ILE A 201 0.51 -9.12 -1.93
N ILE A 202 1.25 -8.48 -1.01
CA ILE A 202 0.80 -8.27 0.36
C ILE A 202 0.34 -6.83 0.51
N ALA A 203 -0.86 -6.62 1.04
CA ALA A 203 -1.36 -5.30 1.38
C ALA A 203 -1.92 -5.29 2.80
N ALA A 204 -1.57 -4.26 3.56
CA ALA A 204 -2.03 -4.07 4.91
C ALA A 204 -2.44 -2.61 5.14
N GLY A 205 -3.58 -2.44 5.81
CA GLY A 205 -4.13 -1.13 6.17
C GLY A 205 -5.21 -0.65 5.21
N GLU A 206 -6.18 0.08 5.75
CA GLU A 206 -7.33 0.62 5.01
C GLU A 206 -6.92 1.59 3.89
N SER A 207 -5.80 2.31 4.07
CA SER A 207 -5.24 3.20 3.06
C SER A 207 -4.87 2.50 1.74
N LYS A 208 -4.78 1.16 1.73
CA LYS A 208 -4.53 0.34 0.54
C LYS A 208 -5.81 -0.17 -0.14
N ALA A 209 -6.97 -0.08 0.52
CA ALA A 209 -8.21 -0.67 0.02
C ALA A 209 -8.66 -0.16 -1.37
N PRO A 210 -8.54 1.14 -1.70
CA PRO A 210 -8.87 1.63 -3.04
C PRO A 210 -8.00 0.99 -4.13
N GLN A 211 -6.68 0.87 -3.90
CA GLN A 211 -5.73 0.35 -4.88
C GLN A 211 -5.86 -1.16 -5.03
N VAL A 212 -6.15 -1.88 -3.94
CA VAL A 212 -6.47 -3.30 -3.97
C VAL A 212 -7.76 -3.57 -4.75
N ARG A 213 -8.84 -2.80 -4.49
CA ARG A 213 -10.07 -2.86 -5.28
C ARG A 213 -9.78 -2.65 -6.76
N ASP A 214 -9.05 -1.59 -7.09
CA ASP A 214 -8.76 -1.22 -8.47
C ASP A 214 -7.92 -2.27 -9.18
N ALA A 215 -6.94 -2.86 -8.50
CA ALA A 215 -6.10 -3.92 -9.03
C ALA A 215 -6.87 -5.23 -9.28
N ILE A 216 -7.86 -5.56 -8.44
CA ILE A 216 -8.57 -6.85 -8.50
C ILE A 216 -9.85 -6.77 -9.34
N MET A 217 -10.62 -5.70 -9.22
CA MET A 217 -12.00 -5.64 -9.74
C MET A 217 -12.17 -4.82 -11.02
N LEU A 218 -11.33 -3.80 -11.24
CA LEU A 218 -11.46 -2.94 -12.41
C LEU A 218 -10.70 -3.51 -13.60
N LYS A 219 -11.12 -3.14 -14.82
CA LYS A 219 -10.43 -3.60 -16.04
C LYS A 219 -8.95 -3.19 -16.04
N PRO A 220 -8.05 -4.05 -16.56
CA PRO A 220 -6.64 -3.72 -16.66
C PRO A 220 -6.38 -2.44 -17.43
N ASP A 221 -5.55 -1.55 -16.88
CA ASP A 221 -5.30 -0.22 -17.42
C ASP A 221 -3.96 0.34 -16.94
N GLN A 222 -3.34 1.22 -17.75
CA GLN A 222 -2.05 1.86 -17.43
C GLN A 222 -2.14 2.73 -16.16
N GLN A 223 -3.31 3.30 -15.85
CA GLN A 223 -3.51 4.06 -14.62
C GLN A 223 -3.56 3.17 -13.37
N ARG A 224 -3.60 1.85 -13.54
CA ARG A 224 -3.69 0.84 -12.47
C ARG A 224 -2.62 -0.24 -12.68
N PRO A 225 -1.33 0.05 -12.42
CA PRO A 225 -0.23 -0.87 -12.75
C PRO A 225 -0.44 -2.31 -12.25
N ALA A 226 -0.89 -2.47 -11.00
CA ALA A 226 -1.15 -3.77 -10.41
C ALA A 226 -2.26 -4.60 -11.09
N SER A 227 -3.14 -3.97 -11.88
CA SER A 227 -4.19 -4.67 -12.63
C SER A 227 -3.65 -5.60 -13.72
N ILE A 228 -2.37 -5.45 -14.13
CA ILE A 228 -1.71 -6.40 -15.03
C ILE A 228 -1.70 -7.83 -14.46
N LEU A 229 -1.69 -7.97 -13.13
CA LEU A 229 -1.68 -9.26 -12.45
C LEU A 229 -2.94 -10.08 -12.66
N GLN A 230 -4.06 -9.47 -13.09
CA GLN A 230 -5.27 -10.21 -13.46
C GLN A 230 -5.02 -11.19 -14.61
N ARG A 231 -4.01 -10.93 -15.44
CA ARG A 231 -3.61 -11.81 -16.55
C ARG A 231 -2.70 -12.96 -16.11
N VAL A 232 -2.24 -12.96 -14.86
CA VAL A 232 -1.29 -13.93 -14.33
C VAL A 232 -2.07 -14.97 -13.50
N PRO A 233 -2.26 -16.21 -14.00
CA PRO A 233 -3.05 -17.21 -13.27
C PRO A 233 -2.52 -17.53 -11.87
N GLY A 234 -1.20 -17.38 -11.67
CA GLY A 234 -0.50 -17.58 -10.41
C GLY A 234 -0.49 -16.37 -9.46
N ALA A 235 -1.14 -15.26 -9.78
CA ALA A 235 -1.16 -14.08 -8.91
C ALA A 235 -2.15 -14.22 -7.76
N ARG A 236 -1.74 -13.87 -6.55
CA ARG A 236 -2.54 -13.92 -5.32
C ARG A 236 -2.27 -12.67 -4.47
N PHE A 237 -3.34 -12.13 -3.90
CA PHE A 237 -3.28 -11.00 -2.97
C PHE A 237 -3.55 -11.52 -1.56
N TYR A 238 -2.67 -11.20 -0.62
CA TYR A 238 -2.81 -11.47 0.80
C TYR A 238 -3.09 -10.14 1.50
N LEU A 239 -4.30 -10.04 2.04
CA LEU A 239 -4.89 -8.77 2.43
C LEU A 239 -5.24 -8.82 3.92
N THR A 240 -4.96 -7.74 4.65
CA THR A 240 -5.64 -7.52 5.93
C THR A 240 -7.09 -7.10 5.69
N GLN A 241 -7.95 -7.29 6.69
CA GLN A 241 -9.36 -6.89 6.62
C GLN A 241 -9.52 -5.43 6.15
N GLY A 242 -8.70 -4.52 6.68
CA GLY A 242 -8.68 -3.11 6.27
C GLY A 242 -8.39 -2.94 4.76
N SER A 243 -7.39 -3.63 4.23
CA SER A 243 -7.05 -3.54 2.80
C SER A 243 -8.06 -4.23 1.87
N SER A 244 -8.95 -5.08 2.39
CA SER A 244 -10.02 -5.73 1.63
C SER A 244 -11.37 -5.01 1.71
N LEU A 245 -11.48 -3.90 2.46
CA LEU A 245 -12.77 -3.23 2.73
C LEU A 245 -13.58 -2.85 1.49
N HIS A 246 -12.90 -2.55 0.38
CA HIS A 246 -13.53 -2.13 -0.86
C HIS A 246 -13.77 -3.27 -1.86
N LEU A 247 -13.46 -4.52 -1.51
CA LEU A 247 -13.73 -5.69 -2.36
C LEU A 247 -15.19 -6.12 -2.19
N THR A 248 -16.07 -5.70 -3.10
CA THR A 248 -17.52 -5.90 -2.96
C THR A 248 -17.91 -7.36 -2.84
N ASP A 249 -17.26 -8.24 -3.61
CA ASP A 249 -17.58 -9.68 -3.61
C ASP A 249 -17.16 -10.33 -2.28
N ARG A 250 -15.99 -9.95 -1.76
CA ARG A 250 -15.52 -10.41 -0.45
C ARG A 250 -16.43 -9.90 0.67
N ARG A 251 -16.77 -8.61 0.65
CA ARG A 251 -17.71 -8.00 1.61
C ARG A 251 -19.08 -8.68 1.56
N THR A 252 -19.55 -9.01 0.36
CA THR A 252 -20.80 -9.77 0.19
C THR A 252 -20.68 -11.15 0.82
N GLU A 253 -19.59 -11.88 0.57
CA GLU A 253 -19.36 -13.20 1.15
C GLU A 253 -19.28 -13.15 2.68
N ASP A 254 -18.57 -12.16 3.25
CA ASP A 254 -18.48 -11.95 4.70
C ASP A 254 -19.88 -11.78 5.33
N VAL A 255 -20.71 -10.94 4.73
CA VAL A 255 -22.09 -10.70 5.20
C VAL A 255 -22.94 -11.96 5.04
N VAL A 256 -22.84 -12.66 3.91
CA VAL A 256 -23.58 -13.91 3.68
C VAL A 256 -23.22 -14.96 4.71
N LEU A 257 -21.93 -15.12 5.02
CA LEU A 257 -21.46 -16.07 6.03
C LEU A 257 -21.96 -15.67 7.43
N ALA A 258 -21.85 -14.40 7.79
CA ALA A 258 -22.37 -13.90 9.07
C ALA A 258 -23.89 -14.12 9.20
N CYS A 259 -24.63 -13.94 8.10
CA CYS A 259 -26.08 -14.13 8.04
C CYS A 259 -26.52 -15.60 7.92
N ARG A 260 -25.61 -16.54 7.67
CA ARG A 260 -25.93 -17.96 7.43
C ARG A 260 -26.23 -18.70 8.73
N ASP A 261 -25.53 -18.35 9.80
CA ASP A 261 -25.78 -18.89 11.13
C ASP A 261 -26.99 -18.16 11.74
N LEU A 262 -28.18 -18.75 11.55
CA LEU A 262 -29.43 -18.15 12.01
C LEU A 262 -29.60 -18.21 13.55
N GLU A 263 -28.75 -18.95 14.24
CA GLU A 263 -28.75 -19.06 15.70
C GLU A 263 -27.82 -18.02 16.35
N ALA A 264 -26.80 -17.56 15.62
CA ALA A 264 -25.92 -16.48 16.06
C ALA A 264 -26.50 -15.09 15.73
N PRO A 265 -26.47 -14.13 16.68
CA PRO A 265 -26.89 -12.76 16.39
C PRO A 265 -25.86 -12.06 15.50
N VAL A 266 -26.30 -11.58 14.33
CA VAL A 266 -25.51 -10.66 13.49
C VAL A 266 -25.43 -9.29 14.17
N ASP A 267 -24.22 -8.72 14.18
CA ASP A 267 -23.95 -7.39 14.74
C ASP A 267 -24.82 -6.30 14.08
N SER A 268 -25.45 -5.48 14.92
CA SER A 268 -26.30 -4.36 14.48
C SER A 268 -25.53 -3.37 13.60
N SER A 269 -24.23 -3.16 13.87
CA SER A 269 -23.43 -2.24 13.06
C SER A 269 -23.33 -2.70 11.61
N LEU A 270 -23.13 -4.00 11.38
CA LEU A 270 -23.08 -4.61 10.05
C LEU A 270 -24.43 -4.50 9.33
N LEU A 271 -25.53 -4.81 10.04
CA LEU A 271 -26.87 -4.68 9.49
C LEU A 271 -27.15 -3.25 9.05
N PHE A 272 -26.79 -2.27 9.88
CA PHE A 272 -27.06 -0.86 9.63
C PHE A 272 -26.21 -0.36 8.47
N GLU A 273 -24.92 -0.71 8.43
CA GLU A 273 -24.01 -0.38 7.35
C GLU A 273 -24.56 -0.85 5.99
N VAL A 274 -25.02 -2.10 5.89
CA VAL A 274 -25.60 -2.66 4.65
C VAL A 274 -26.85 -1.90 4.22
N VAL A 275 -27.74 -1.56 5.17
CA VAL A 275 -28.98 -0.82 4.86
C VAL A 275 -28.69 0.61 4.41
N ILE A 276 -27.74 1.30 5.07
CA ILE A 276 -27.30 2.65 4.70
C ILE A 276 -26.68 2.63 3.30
N ASN A 277 -25.77 1.68 3.03
CA ASN A 277 -25.14 1.54 1.72
C ASN A 277 -26.16 1.22 0.62
N LEU A 278 -27.17 0.39 0.92
CA LEU A 278 -28.27 0.13 0.00
C LEU A 278 -29.04 1.42 -0.31
N ALA A 279 -29.42 2.19 0.71
CA ALA A 279 -30.13 3.47 0.57
C ALA A 279 -29.37 4.45 -0.32
N LEU A 280 -28.05 4.58 -0.10
CA LEU A 280 -27.17 5.42 -0.93
C LEU A 280 -27.13 4.92 -2.38
N HIS A 281 -27.03 3.60 -2.58
CA HIS A 281 -26.98 3.01 -3.91
C HIS A 281 -28.27 3.22 -4.71
N VAL A 282 -29.43 2.96 -4.12
CA VAL A 282 -30.74 3.15 -4.80
C VAL A 282 -31.24 4.59 -4.73
N ARG A 283 -30.53 5.46 -4.02
CA ARG A 283 -30.86 6.88 -3.81
C ARG A 283 -32.26 7.09 -3.22
N LYS A 284 -32.59 6.34 -2.17
CA LYS A 284 -33.86 6.47 -1.43
C LYS A 284 -33.60 6.71 0.05
N PRO A 285 -34.47 7.45 0.75
CA PRO A 285 -34.46 7.47 2.22
C PRO A 285 -34.55 6.04 2.77
N VAL A 286 -33.85 5.74 3.88
CA VAL A 286 -33.88 4.42 4.53
C VAL A 286 -35.31 3.97 4.85
N SER A 287 -36.17 4.90 5.25
CA SER A 287 -37.58 4.65 5.56
C SER A 287 -38.43 4.23 4.35
N GLN A 288 -37.95 4.48 3.13
CA GLN A 288 -38.63 4.16 1.87
C GLN A 288 -38.06 2.93 1.15
N LEU A 289 -37.08 2.25 1.76
CA LEU A 289 -36.53 1.01 1.19
C LEU A 289 -37.60 -0.09 1.16
N THR A 290 -37.72 -0.73 -0.01
CA THR A 290 -38.66 -1.82 -0.27
C THR A 290 -37.95 -3.16 -0.28
N VAL A 291 -38.71 -4.26 -0.19
CA VAL A 291 -38.17 -5.63 -0.33
C VAL A 291 -37.42 -5.80 -1.67
N GLN A 292 -37.91 -5.18 -2.74
CA GLN A 292 -37.25 -5.25 -4.05
C GLN A 292 -35.88 -4.58 -4.05
N ASP A 293 -35.72 -3.49 -3.29
CA ASP A 293 -34.42 -2.83 -3.14
C ASP A 293 -33.41 -3.77 -2.45
N PHE A 294 -33.81 -4.45 -1.37
CA PHE A 294 -32.95 -5.43 -0.70
C PHE A 294 -32.56 -6.60 -1.62
N ILE A 295 -33.50 -7.11 -2.42
CA ILE A 295 -33.23 -8.23 -3.32
C ILE A 295 -32.32 -7.81 -4.49
N SER A 296 -32.28 -6.51 -4.85
CA SER A 296 -31.49 -6.00 -5.98
C SER A 296 -29.97 -6.13 -5.79
N GLN A 297 -29.51 -6.25 -4.55
CA GLN A 297 -28.09 -6.37 -4.21
C GLN A 297 -27.81 -7.65 -3.44
N PRO A 298 -26.83 -8.49 -3.86
CA PRO A 298 -26.51 -9.73 -3.17
C PRO A 298 -26.26 -9.59 -1.66
N ILE A 299 -25.52 -8.55 -1.26
CA ILE A 299 -25.19 -8.26 0.15
C ILE A 299 -26.43 -7.89 0.97
N ALA A 300 -27.32 -7.05 0.43
CA ALA A 300 -28.55 -6.66 1.10
C ALA A 300 -29.58 -7.79 1.14
N LYS A 301 -29.61 -8.63 0.10
CA LYS A 301 -30.47 -9.82 0.04
C LYS A 301 -30.15 -10.79 1.17
N ALA A 302 -28.87 -10.98 1.51
CA ALA A 302 -28.44 -11.81 2.63
C ALA A 302 -29.00 -11.29 3.97
N VAL A 303 -28.87 -9.98 4.21
CA VAL A 303 -29.44 -9.30 5.38
C VAL A 303 -30.97 -9.45 5.43
N TYR A 304 -31.66 -9.30 4.30
CA TYR A 304 -33.11 -9.49 4.23
C TYR A 304 -33.54 -10.90 4.64
N ILE A 305 -32.85 -11.94 4.12
CA ILE A 305 -33.16 -13.34 4.44
C ILE A 305 -32.94 -13.61 5.93
N TYR A 306 -31.79 -13.20 6.48
CA TYR A 306 -31.49 -13.37 7.91
C TYR A 306 -32.48 -12.60 8.79
N TRP A 307 -32.83 -11.36 8.44
CA TRP A 307 -33.75 -10.57 9.27
C TRP A 307 -35.16 -11.17 9.30
N THR A 308 -35.64 -11.63 8.14
CA THR A 308 -36.98 -12.20 8.02
C THR A 308 -37.09 -13.62 8.57
N SER A 309 -36.01 -14.41 8.59
CA SER A 309 -36.01 -15.72 9.27
C SER A 309 -36.24 -15.60 10.78
N GLN A 310 -35.91 -14.45 11.37
CA GLN A 310 -36.21 -14.12 12.77
C GLN A 310 -37.65 -13.65 12.98
N SER A 311 -38.54 -13.82 12.00
CA SER A 311 -39.93 -13.34 12.01
C SER A 311 -40.06 -11.82 12.23
N LYS A 312 -39.04 -11.05 11.84
CA LYS A 312 -39.05 -9.58 11.96
C LYS A 312 -39.40 -8.95 10.60
N PRO A 313 -40.34 -8.01 10.53
CA PRO A 313 -40.62 -7.30 9.29
C PRO A 313 -39.47 -6.36 8.94
N ILE A 314 -39.21 -6.17 7.64
CA ILE A 314 -38.12 -5.30 7.16
C ILE A 314 -38.30 -3.84 7.60
N THR A 315 -39.56 -3.39 7.77
CA THR A 315 -39.91 -2.06 8.27
C THR A 315 -39.37 -1.80 9.68
N LYS A 316 -39.19 -2.85 10.49
CA LYS A 316 -38.55 -2.73 11.81
C LYS A 316 -37.06 -2.45 11.66
N LEU A 317 -36.37 -3.12 10.73
CA LEU A 317 -34.94 -2.89 10.47
C LEU A 317 -34.72 -1.47 9.95
N THR A 318 -35.46 -1.05 8.93
CA THR A 318 -35.31 0.28 8.35
C THR A 318 -35.64 1.39 9.34
N ARG A 319 -36.65 1.18 10.22
CA ARG A 319 -36.91 2.10 11.34
C ARG A 319 -35.75 2.15 12.33
N SER A 320 -35.20 1.01 12.75
CA SER A 320 -34.05 1.00 13.66
C SER A 320 -32.83 1.72 13.09
N VAL A 321 -32.57 1.57 11.79
CA VAL A 321 -31.48 2.29 11.10
C VAL A 321 -31.77 3.78 11.02
N HIS A 322 -33.02 4.17 10.72
CA HIS A 322 -33.43 5.57 10.71
C HIS A 322 -33.24 6.22 12.09
N ASP A 323 -33.75 5.58 13.15
CA ASP A 323 -33.67 6.11 14.52
C ASP A 323 -32.21 6.20 14.98
N TYR A 324 -31.37 5.24 14.60
CA TYR A 324 -29.92 5.31 14.82
C TYR A 324 -29.25 6.50 14.14
N LEU A 325 -29.58 6.78 12.88
CA LEU A 325 -29.03 7.94 12.16
C LEU A 325 -29.47 9.26 12.80
N VAL A 326 -30.74 9.35 13.22
CA VAL A 326 -31.26 10.52 13.95
C VAL A 326 -30.50 10.70 15.26
N ASP A 327 -30.35 9.64 16.05
CA ASP A 327 -29.63 9.67 17.33
C ASP A 327 -28.16 10.11 17.15
N ILE A 328 -27.46 9.65 16.12
CA ILE A 328 -26.09 10.12 15.81
C ILE A 328 -26.08 11.62 15.51
N ILE A 329 -27.01 12.10 14.68
CA ILE A 329 -27.08 13.52 14.29
C ILE A 329 -27.41 14.38 15.52
N GLU A 330 -28.41 14.00 16.31
CA GLU A 330 -28.80 14.72 17.53
C GLU A 330 -27.66 14.77 18.56
N LYS A 331 -26.93 13.65 18.74
CA LYS A 331 -25.70 13.61 19.54
C LYS A 331 -24.62 14.53 19.00
N GLY A 332 -24.42 14.58 17.68
CA GLY A 332 -23.41 15.44 17.05
C GLY A 332 -23.72 16.93 17.11
N VAL A 333 -24.99 17.31 17.24
CA VAL A 333 -25.44 18.71 17.36
C VAL A 333 -25.20 19.26 18.78
N SER A 334 -25.14 18.38 19.78
CA SER A 334 -24.94 18.77 21.17
C SER A 334 -23.47 18.60 21.55
N PRO A 335 -22.74 19.69 21.83
CA PRO A 335 -21.34 19.55 22.21
C PRO A 335 -21.21 18.85 23.57
N PRO A 336 -20.16 18.03 23.79
CA PRO A 336 -20.05 17.18 24.96
C PRO A 336 -19.91 17.99 26.25
N VAL A 337 -20.53 17.52 27.33
CA VAL A 337 -20.47 18.14 28.67
C VAL A 337 -20.12 17.07 29.70
N GLY A 338 -19.25 17.43 30.66
CA GLY A 338 -18.82 16.56 31.76
C GLY A 338 -18.00 15.35 31.30
N GLN A 339 -17.44 15.39 30.10
CA GLN A 339 -16.64 14.29 29.54
C GLN A 339 -15.15 14.45 29.87
N ARG A 340 -14.41 13.34 29.77
CA ARG A 340 -12.95 13.34 29.70
C ARG A 340 -12.54 13.21 28.25
N ILE A 341 -11.92 14.25 27.70
CA ILE A 341 -11.58 14.35 26.28
C ILE A 341 -10.07 14.33 26.12
N LEU A 342 -9.56 13.38 25.33
CA LEU A 342 -8.17 13.36 24.89
C LEU A 342 -8.07 13.97 23.49
N HIS A 343 -7.42 15.13 23.41
CA HIS A 343 -7.12 15.81 22.16
C HIS A 343 -5.76 15.37 21.67
N THR A 344 -5.69 14.76 20.48
CA THR A 344 -4.44 14.31 19.88
C THR A 344 -4.15 15.10 18.61
N GLY A 345 -2.94 15.61 18.47
CA GLY A 345 -2.51 16.36 17.29
C GLY A 345 -1.01 16.22 17.04
N PRO A 346 -0.55 16.29 15.77
CA PRO A 346 0.87 16.25 15.47
C PRO A 346 1.57 17.56 15.83
N HIS A 347 0.86 18.70 15.87
CA HIS A 347 1.37 20.00 16.33
C HIS A 347 0.40 20.67 17.31
N HIS A 348 0.88 21.63 18.10
CA HIS A 348 0.06 22.32 19.11
C HIS A 348 -1.03 23.21 18.52
N ASP A 349 -0.73 23.84 17.38
CA ASP A 349 -1.69 24.70 16.69
C ASP A 349 -2.81 23.90 16.00
N ASP A 350 -2.59 22.63 15.63
CA ASP A 350 -3.56 21.85 14.86
C ASP A 350 -4.88 21.67 15.62
N ILE A 351 -4.78 21.39 16.92
CA ILE A 351 -5.93 21.22 17.82
C ILE A 351 -6.71 22.53 17.96
N MET A 352 -5.99 23.64 18.17
CA MET A 352 -6.61 24.95 18.33
C MET A 352 -7.27 25.46 17.03
N LEU A 353 -6.67 25.15 15.87
CA LEU A 353 -7.18 25.54 14.56
C LEU A 353 -8.33 24.66 14.09
N ALA A 354 -8.31 23.35 14.38
CA ALA A 354 -9.29 22.39 13.88
C ALA A 354 -10.72 22.67 14.36
N TYR A 355 -10.88 23.22 15.56
CA TYR A 355 -12.21 23.47 16.14
C TYR A 355 -12.28 24.75 16.98
N HIS A 356 -11.54 25.79 16.54
CA HIS A 356 -11.43 27.09 17.22
C HIS A 356 -12.77 27.63 17.73
N GLU A 357 -13.83 27.52 16.92
CA GLU A 357 -15.16 28.05 17.23
C GLU A 357 -15.85 27.36 18.43
N ILE A 358 -15.55 26.08 18.67
CA ILE A 358 -16.15 25.30 19.77
C ILE A 358 -15.18 25.07 20.93
N THR A 359 -13.91 25.45 20.78
CA THR A 359 -12.87 25.33 21.81
C THR A 359 -13.28 25.92 23.16
N PRO A 360 -13.86 27.13 23.26
CA PRO A 360 -14.30 27.67 24.56
C PRO A 360 -15.32 26.77 25.25
N PHE A 361 -16.25 26.19 24.48
CA PHE A 361 -17.27 25.29 25.01
C PHE A 361 -16.65 23.97 25.49
N LEU A 362 -15.79 23.36 24.67
CA LEU A 362 -15.14 22.09 24.99
C LEU A 362 -14.26 22.21 26.24
N ILE A 363 -13.49 23.29 26.37
CA ILE A 363 -12.57 23.52 27.49
C ILE A 363 -13.33 23.80 28.79
N GLN A 364 -14.36 24.65 28.75
CA GLN A 364 -15.04 25.10 29.97
C GLN A 364 -15.90 24.01 30.63
N ASN A 365 -16.45 23.09 29.83
CA ASN A 365 -17.47 22.15 30.30
C ASN A 365 -16.97 20.70 30.43
N ASN A 366 -15.70 20.44 30.16
CA ASN A 366 -15.12 19.09 30.16
C ASN A 366 -13.75 19.05 30.83
N GLU A 367 -13.30 17.85 31.19
CA GLU A 367 -11.92 17.59 31.57
C GLU A 367 -11.11 17.27 30.32
N ASN A 368 -10.13 18.10 30.00
CA ASN A 368 -9.43 18.06 28.72
C ASN A 368 -7.96 17.69 28.91
N TRP A 369 -7.51 16.69 28.15
CA TRP A 369 -6.14 16.20 28.11
C TRP A 369 -5.58 16.42 26.71
N PHE A 370 -4.38 16.98 26.59
CA PHE A 370 -3.76 17.27 25.30
C PHE A 370 -2.52 16.39 25.14
N ALA A 371 -2.49 15.59 24.07
CA ALA A 371 -1.38 14.73 23.71
C ALA A 371 -0.85 15.10 22.32
N TYR A 372 0.31 15.75 22.30
CA TYR A 372 0.97 16.12 21.06
C TYR A 372 1.89 14.98 20.61
N VAL A 373 1.35 14.11 19.75
CA VAL A 373 2.07 12.94 19.25
C VAL A 373 2.78 13.34 17.95
N THR A 374 3.92 14.00 18.11
CA THR A 374 4.77 14.36 16.97
C THR A 374 5.45 13.11 16.42
N SER A 375 5.24 12.78 15.15
CA SER A 375 6.16 11.87 14.45
C SER A 375 7.45 12.62 14.12
N GLY A 376 8.44 12.53 15.02
CA GLY A 376 9.87 12.59 14.71
C GLY A 376 10.48 13.79 14.00
N PHE A 377 9.77 14.90 13.73
CA PHE A 377 10.37 16.05 13.02
C PHE A 377 10.30 17.40 13.74
N ASN A 378 9.35 17.62 14.67
CA ASN A 378 9.21 18.88 15.43
C ASN A 378 8.85 18.65 16.91
N SER A 379 9.44 17.65 17.57
CA SER A 379 9.34 17.58 19.04
C SER A 379 10.13 18.74 19.63
N VAL A 380 9.44 19.81 20.04
CA VAL A 380 10.02 20.83 20.91
C VAL A 380 10.29 20.13 22.25
N THR A 381 11.55 19.79 22.51
CA THR A 381 12.01 19.34 23.82
C THR A 381 11.97 20.54 24.77
N GLY A 382 10.77 20.85 25.28
CA GLY A 382 10.54 21.72 26.42
C GLY A 382 10.36 20.86 27.66
N MET A 383 11.07 21.19 28.73
CA MET A 383 11.15 20.44 29.99
C MET A 383 9.84 20.54 30.78
N LEU A 384 8.73 19.96 30.29
CA LEU A 384 7.48 19.81 31.04
C LEU A 384 6.48 18.89 30.32
N PHE A 385 6.79 17.60 30.17
CA PHE A 385 5.76 16.59 29.90
C PHE A 385 6.05 15.29 30.64
N PHE A 386 5.08 14.87 31.45
CA PHE A 386 5.02 13.55 32.07
C PHE A 386 4.70 12.51 30.99
N PHE A 387 5.52 11.46 30.92
CA PHE A 387 5.15 10.20 30.28
C PHE A 387 4.24 9.43 31.24
N LEU A 388 3.05 9.03 30.77
CA LEU A 388 2.35 7.84 31.24
C LEU A 388 2.28 6.85 30.10
#